data_AF-A0A3C1U9I5-F1
#
_entry.id   AF-A0A3C1U9I5-F1
#
_cell.length_a   1.000
_cell.length_b   1.000
_cell.length_c   1.000
_cell.angle_alpha   90.00
_cell.angle_beta   90.00
_cell.angle_gamma   90.00
#
_symmetry.space_group_name_H-M   'P 1'
#
loop_
_entity.id
_entity.type
_entity.pdbx_description
1 polymer ?
#
loop_
_entity_poly.entity_id
_entity_poly.type
_entity_poly.pdbx_seq_one_letter_code
_entity_poly.pdbx_strand_id
1 'polypeptide(L)'
;MKKRLNKKGFTLIELIVVIAILAILAAILIPSLTNYIKKANYAKNSANARSTYTEAQLKMAVGDLADTATSYTGEGGVTCSMEASNKTITVFDCTIDTVHYTLEGNFASPTN
;
A
#
# COMPACT_ATOMS: atom_id res chain seq x y z
N MET A 1 10.21 10.63 -63.18
CA MET A 1 9.59 9.35 -62.73
C MET A 1 9.35 9.42 -61.21
N LYS A 2 8.10 9.59 -60.75
CA LYS A 2 7.77 9.59 -59.31
C LYS A 2 7.40 8.16 -58.88
N LYS A 3 8.28 7.53 -58.10
CA LYS A 3 8.07 6.20 -57.51
C LYS A 3 6.93 6.30 -56.48
N ARG A 4 5.77 5.71 -56.75
CA ARG A 4 4.71 5.61 -55.73
C ARG A 4 5.18 4.61 -54.68
N LEU A 5 5.50 5.11 -53.50
CA LEU A 5 5.80 4.27 -52.34
C LEU A 5 4.50 3.54 -51.96
N ASN A 6 4.47 2.22 -52.14
CA ASN A 6 3.38 1.36 -51.69
C ASN A 6 3.21 1.53 -50.17
N LYS A 7 2.24 2.34 -49.76
CA LYS A 7 1.83 2.41 -48.36
C LYS A 7 1.04 1.14 -48.06
N LYS A 8 1.72 0.12 -47.50
CA LYS A 8 1.05 -1.03 -46.89
C LYS A 8 0.25 -0.50 -45.70
N GLY A 9 -1.08 -0.46 -45.83
CA GLY A 9 -1.98 -0.12 -44.73
C GLY A 9 -2.16 -1.31 -43.80
N PHE A 10 -2.32 -1.04 -42.51
CA PHE A 10 -2.71 -2.03 -41.51
C PHE A 10 -4.14 -2.50 -41.83
N THR A 11 -4.38 -3.81 -41.83
CA THR A 11 -5.72 -4.33 -42.10
C THR A 11 -6.58 -4.25 -40.84
N LEU A 12 -7.88 -3.99 -41.00
CA LEU A 12 -8.80 -3.99 -39.84
C LEU A 12 -8.85 -5.35 -39.14
N ILE A 13 -8.66 -6.44 -39.90
CA ILE A 13 -8.63 -7.79 -39.34
C ILE A 13 -7.40 -8.02 -38.46
N GLU A 14 -6.22 -7.50 -38.83
CA GLU A 14 -5.03 -7.56 -37.98
C GLU A 14 -5.27 -6.85 -36.64
N LEU A 15 -6.00 -5.73 -36.64
CA LEU A 15 -6.33 -5.03 -35.39
C LEU A 15 -7.31 -5.82 -34.52
N ILE A 16 -8.34 -6.42 -35.13
CA ILE A 16 -9.37 -7.18 -34.42
C ILE A 16 -8.78 -8.41 -33.73
N VAL A 17 -7.88 -9.14 -34.41
CA VAL A 17 -7.24 -10.32 -33.80
C VAL A 17 -6.34 -9.92 -32.63
N VAL A 18 -5.62 -8.80 -32.73
CA VAL A 18 -4.75 -8.32 -31.64
C VAL A 18 -5.55 -7.94 -30.40
N ILE A 19 -6.63 -7.18 -30.54
CA ILE A 19 -7.47 -6.82 -29.38
C ILE A 19 -8.16 -8.03 -28.76
N ALA A 20 -8.51 -9.05 -29.58
CA ALA A 20 -9.09 -10.29 -29.08
C ALA A 20 -8.11 -11.06 -28.19
N ILE A 21 -6.83 -11.18 -28.58
CA ILE A 21 -5.80 -11.83 -27.77
C ILE A 21 -5.51 -10.99 -26.51
N LEU A 22 -5.41 -9.67 -26.63
CA LEU A 22 -5.19 -8.78 -25.48
C LEU A 22 -6.31 -8.90 -24.43
N ALA A 23 -7.56 -9.07 -24.86
CA ALA A 23 -8.69 -9.26 -23.95
C ALA A 23 -8.56 -10.54 -23.13
N ILE A 24 -8.14 -11.66 -23.75
CA ILE A 24 -7.93 -12.94 -23.07
C ILE A 24 -6.78 -12.82 -22.05
N LEU A 25 -5.67 -12.20 -22.43
CA LEU A 25 -4.52 -11.99 -21.52
C LEU A 25 -4.89 -11.08 -20.34
N ALA A 26 -5.62 -9.99 -20.60
CA ALA A 26 -6.06 -9.07 -19.56
C ALA A 26 -6.97 -9.75 -18.52
N ALA A 27 -7.88 -10.62 -18.98
CA ALA A 27 -8.81 -11.34 -18.09
C ALA A 27 -8.09 -12.18 -17.03
N ILE A 28 -6.97 -12.82 -17.38
CA ILE A 28 -6.16 -13.62 -16.45
C ILE A 28 -5.24 -12.73 -15.60
N LEU A 29 -4.71 -11.65 -16.19
CA LEU A 29 -3.72 -10.79 -15.55
C LEU A 29 -4.32 -9.89 -14.44
N ILE A 30 -5.50 -9.30 -14.65
CA ILE A 30 -6.12 -8.35 -13.71
C ILE A 30 -6.26 -8.90 -12.27
N PRO A 31 -6.84 -10.10 -12.04
CA PRO A 31 -6.96 -10.61 -10.66
C PRO A 31 -5.60 -10.88 -10.02
N SER A 32 -4.62 -11.38 -10.77
CA SER A 32 -3.27 -11.60 -10.25
C SER A 32 -2.58 -10.29 -9.87
N LEU A 33 -2.67 -9.29 -10.74
CA LEU A 33 -2.06 -7.98 -10.53
C LEU A 33 -2.69 -7.24 -9.33
N THR A 34 -4.01 -7.28 -9.19
CA THR A 34 -4.70 -6.64 -8.05
C THR A 34 -4.28 -7.23 -6.71
N ASN A 35 -4.10 -8.55 -6.62
CA ASN A 35 -3.58 -9.21 -5.41
C ASN A 35 -2.13 -8.81 -5.12
N TYR A 36 -1.29 -8.71 -6.15
CA TYR A 36 0.10 -8.27 -6.00
C TYR A 36 0.18 -6.83 -5.46
N ILE A 37 -0.62 -5.92 -6.03
CA ILE A 37 -0.71 -4.53 -5.57
C ILE A 37 -1.19 -4.46 -4.12
N LYS A 38 -2.22 -5.25 -3.75
CA LYS A 38 -2.70 -5.31 -2.36
C LYS A 38 -1.60 -5.76 -1.40
N LYS A 39 -0.86 -6.83 -1.73
CA LYS A 39 0.25 -7.33 -0.91
C LYS A 39 1.38 -6.28 -0.78
N ALA A 40 1.69 -5.58 -1.86
CA ALA A 40 2.67 -4.48 -1.84
C ALA A 40 2.21 -3.33 -0.94
N ASN A 41 0.93 -2.95 -1.01
CA ASN A 41 0.35 -1.93 -0.14
C ASN A 41 0.39 -2.35 1.34
N TYR A 42 0.06 -3.61 1.65
CA TYR A 42 0.16 -4.11 3.02
C TYR A 42 1.58 -4.08 3.57
N ALA A 43 2.58 -4.44 2.76
CA ALA A 43 3.99 -4.36 3.16
C ALA A 43 4.49 -2.91 3.35
N LYS A 44 4.01 -1.99 2.51
CA LYS A 44 4.28 -0.56 2.68
C LYS A 44 3.66 -0.02 3.96
N ASN A 45 2.39 -0.37 4.21
CA ASN A 45 1.62 0.09 5.35
C ASN A 45 2.16 -0.45 6.67
N SER A 46 2.61 -1.71 6.72
CA SER A 46 3.28 -2.27 7.89
C SER A 46 4.59 -1.57 8.20
N ALA A 47 5.40 -1.26 7.18
CA ALA A 47 6.63 -0.49 7.33
C ALA A 47 6.36 0.92 7.87
N ASN A 48 5.34 1.60 7.32
CA ASN A 48 4.93 2.93 7.78
C ASN A 48 4.38 2.90 9.22
N ALA A 49 3.58 1.90 9.59
CA ALA A 49 3.08 1.75 10.96
C ALA A 49 4.25 1.56 11.95
N ARG A 50 5.26 0.77 11.56
CA ARG A 50 6.45 0.54 12.38
C ARG A 50 7.33 1.79 12.52
N SER A 51 7.53 2.56 11.46
CA SER A 51 8.27 3.82 11.54
C SER A 51 7.54 4.83 12.43
N THR A 52 6.22 4.94 12.25
CA THR A 52 5.35 5.79 13.06
C THR A 52 5.42 5.41 14.55
N TYR A 53 5.46 4.12 14.86
CA TYR A 53 5.66 3.64 16.23
C TYR A 53 7.02 4.07 16.79
N THR A 54 8.11 3.94 16.04
CA THR A 54 9.43 4.38 16.50
C THR A 54 9.53 5.89 16.72
N GLU A 55 8.87 6.68 15.87
CA GLU A 55 8.77 8.13 16.04
C GLU A 55 7.98 8.49 17.31
N ALA A 56 6.85 7.82 17.53
CA ALA A 56 6.06 7.99 18.74
C ALA A 56 6.86 7.63 20.00
N GLN A 57 7.59 6.51 19.98
CA GLN A 57 8.48 6.13 21.09
C GLN A 57 9.54 7.19 21.36
N LEU A 58 10.13 7.78 20.32
CA LEU A 58 11.12 8.84 20.47
C LEU A 58 10.49 10.09 21.10
N LYS A 59 9.31 10.51 20.63
CA LYS A 59 8.60 11.68 21.17
C LYS A 59 8.15 11.46 22.61
N MET A 60 7.72 10.26 22.95
CA MET A 60 7.48 9.84 24.32
C MET A 60 8.76 9.88 25.15
N ALA A 61 9.88 9.39 24.62
CA ALA A 61 11.19 9.38 25.27
C ALA A 61 11.70 10.81 25.59
N VAL A 62 11.38 11.81 24.77
CA VAL A 62 11.75 13.22 25.04
C VAL A 62 10.70 13.99 25.85
N GLY A 63 9.54 13.39 26.14
CA GLY A 63 8.48 14.01 26.94
C GLY A 63 7.55 14.94 26.16
N ASP A 64 7.57 14.86 24.83
CA ASP A 64 6.73 15.67 23.92
C ASP A 64 5.34 15.03 23.69
N LEU A 65 5.12 13.82 24.21
CA LEU A 65 3.84 13.12 24.24
C LEU A 65 3.48 12.74 25.69
N ALA A 66 2.21 12.89 26.05
CA ALA A 66 1.67 12.56 27.37
C ALA A 66 1.21 11.10 27.48
N ASP A 67 1.22 10.53 28.69
CA ASP A 67 0.69 9.19 29.02
C ASP A 67 -0.85 9.17 28.98
N THR A 68 -1.44 9.32 27.80
CA THR A 68 -2.89 9.23 27.59
C THR A 68 -3.20 8.74 26.17
N ALA A 69 -4.37 8.14 25.99
CA ALA A 69 -4.88 7.75 24.68
C ALA A 69 -4.83 8.95 23.71
N THR A 70 -3.94 8.89 22.73
CA THR A 70 -3.75 9.97 21.74
C THR A 70 -3.79 9.39 20.33
N SER A 71 -4.22 10.22 19.38
CA SER A 71 -4.03 9.94 17.96
C SER A 71 -2.68 10.49 17.55
N TYR A 72 -1.85 9.65 16.93
CA TYR A 72 -0.55 10.04 16.40
C TYR A 72 -0.51 9.80 14.90
N THR A 73 -0.06 10.81 14.16
CA THR A 73 0.14 10.71 12.71
C THR A 73 1.62 10.80 12.42
N GLY A 74 2.17 9.73 11.84
CA GLY A 74 3.58 9.68 11.46
C GLY A 74 3.85 10.23 10.07
N GLU A 75 5.12 10.26 9.70
CA GLU A 75 5.62 10.83 8.44
C GLU A 75 5.08 10.10 7.19
N GLY A 76 4.59 8.86 7.36
CA GLY A 76 3.92 8.07 6.32
C GLY A 76 2.44 8.39 6.08
N GLY A 77 1.88 9.41 6.75
CA GLY A 77 0.46 9.78 6.67
C GLY A 77 -0.47 8.75 7.31
N VAL A 78 0.08 7.85 8.12
CA VAL A 78 -0.67 6.83 8.85
C VAL A 78 -1.05 7.40 10.21
N THR A 79 -2.35 7.35 10.51
CA THR A 79 -2.87 7.73 11.83
C THR A 79 -3.06 6.47 12.66
N CYS A 80 -2.51 6.49 13.88
CA CYS A 80 -2.59 5.39 14.82
C CYS A 80 -3.20 5.91 16.12
N SER A 81 -4.04 5.10 16.75
CA SER A 81 -4.37 5.25 18.16
C SER A 81 -3.24 4.67 18.99
N MET A 82 -2.82 5.39 20.02
CA MET A 82 -1.85 4.90 20.98
C MET A 82 -2.35 5.09 22.39
N GLU A 83 -2.00 4.17 23.28
CA GLU A 83 -2.07 4.34 24.71
C GLU A 83 -0.69 4.11 25.31
N ALA A 84 -0.39 4.86 26.36
CA ALA A 84 0.88 4.81 27.01
C ALA A 84 0.74 4.92 28.53
N SER A 85 1.64 4.25 29.23
CA SER A 85 1.76 4.31 30.68
C SER A 85 3.22 4.31 31.09
N ASN A 86 3.57 5.21 31.99
CA ASN A 86 4.94 5.39 32.47
C ASN A 86 5.94 5.50 31.31
N LYS A 87 5.61 6.34 30.32
CA LYS A 87 6.45 6.59 29.13
C LYS A 87 6.67 5.36 28.22
N THR A 88 5.85 4.33 28.38
CA THR A 88 5.90 3.10 27.59
C THR A 88 4.60 2.96 26.81
N ILE A 89 4.70 2.78 25.49
CA ILE A 89 3.53 2.54 24.65
C ILE A 89 2.99 1.13 24.96
N THR A 90 1.76 1.06 25.45
CA THR A 90 1.07 -0.20 25.79
C THR A 90 0.12 -0.64 24.69
N VAL A 91 -0.46 0.31 23.96
CA VAL A 91 -1.34 0.05 22.81
C VAL A 91 -0.87 0.91 21.66
N PHE A 92 -0.84 0.32 20.47
CA PHE A 92 -0.62 1.07 19.24
C PHE A 92 -1.34 0.34 18.11
N ASP A 93 -2.37 0.98 17.54
CA ASP A 93 -3.17 0.44 16.46
C ASP A 93 -3.29 1.47 15.34
N CYS A 94 -2.73 1.14 14.18
CA CYS A 94 -2.88 1.93 12.97
C CYS A 94 -3.96 1.30 12.08
N THR A 95 -4.97 2.08 11.71
CA THR A 95 -6.00 1.63 10.77
C THR A 95 -5.77 2.24 9.39
N ILE A 96 -5.56 1.40 8.37
CA ILE A 96 -5.38 1.83 6.97
C ILE A 96 -6.24 0.94 6.08
N ASP A 97 -7.12 1.53 5.26
CA ASP A 97 -8.02 0.79 4.36
C ASP A 97 -8.76 -0.37 5.07
N THR A 98 -9.26 -0.13 6.30
CA THR A 98 -9.93 -1.10 7.21
C THR A 98 -9.05 -2.21 7.79
N VAL A 99 -7.73 -2.16 7.56
CA VAL A 99 -6.76 -3.09 8.15
C VAL A 99 -6.10 -2.48 9.37
N HIS A 100 -6.07 -3.25 10.46
CA HIS A 100 -5.42 -2.91 11.72
C HIS A 100 -3.98 -3.43 11.75
N TYR A 101 -3.03 -2.56 12.05
CA TYR A 101 -1.63 -2.91 12.30
C TYR A 101 -1.32 -2.61 13.75
N THR A 102 -1.32 -3.66 14.58
CA THR A 102 -1.21 -3.53 16.02
C THR A 102 0.19 -3.83 16.53
N LEU A 103 0.52 -3.29 17.70
CA LEU A 103 1.76 -3.60 18.41
C LEU A 103 1.90 -5.09 18.74
N GLU A 104 0.83 -5.71 19.26
CA GLU A 104 0.80 -7.15 19.58
C GLU A 104 1.00 -8.03 18.34
N GLY A 105 0.43 -7.60 17.20
CA GLY A 105 0.63 -8.24 15.90
C GLY A 105 1.97 -7.92 15.23
N ASN A 106 2.88 -7.21 15.91
CA ASN A 106 4.16 -6.73 15.37
C ASN A 106 3.99 -6.03 14.01
N PHE A 107 2.90 -5.27 13.85
CA PHE A 107 2.54 -4.55 12.62
C PHE A 107 2.41 -5.47 11.39
N ALA A 108 2.13 -6.76 11.57
CA ALA A 108 1.91 -7.67 10.46
C ALA A 108 0.60 -7.35 9.72
N SER A 109 0.62 -7.58 8.41
CA SER A 109 -0.60 -7.57 7.58
C SER A 109 -1.49 -8.76 7.95
N PRO A 110 -2.84 -8.65 7.86
CA PRO A 110 -3.78 -9.76 8.04
C PRO A 110 -3.67 -10.85 6.95
N THR A 111 -2.83 -10.66 5.94
CA THR A 111 -2.60 -11.65 4.86
C THR A 111 -1.39 -12.56 5.10
N ASN A 112 -0.79 -12.53 6.29
CA ASN A 112 0.38 -13.34 6.65
C ASN A 112 0.06 -14.26 7.83
#